data_AF-A0A1H3SL40-F1
#
_entry.id   AF-A0A1H3SL40-F1
#
_cell.length_a   1.000
_cell.length_b   1.000
_cell.length_c   1.000
_cell.angle_alpha   90.00
_cell.angle_beta   90.00
_cell.angle_gamma   90.00
#
_symmetry.space_group_name_H-M   'P 1'
#
loop_
_entity.id
_entity.type
_entity.pdbx_description
1 polymer ?
#
loop_
_entity_poly.entity_id
_entity_poly.type
_entity_poly.pdbx_seq_one_letter_code
_entity_poly.pdbx_strand_id
1 'polypeptide(L)'
;MSLLPLIHRNGFMDSFTEEDRNRILDEVAEQRYAEFEGNTPTLTDRGAPIGFEENTHPIGREFGEFYSTPRGYHPNSITQFIVTSSMSWMNFPLLTHIQSISPRPILFILGEHAHSRYFSEDAYELAAEPKELYIVPTAGHVDLYDKTDLIPFDKLEGFFTENLK
;
A
#
# COMPACT_ATOMS: atom_id res chain seq x y z
N MET A 1 4.34 0.86 4.49
CA MET A 1 3.39 -0.28 4.57
C MET A 1 2.36 -0.09 3.47
N SER A 2 2.34 -0.93 2.44
CA SER A 2 1.37 -0.79 1.35
C SER A 2 -0.04 -1.04 1.89
N LEU A 3 -0.95 -0.09 1.70
CA LEU A 3 -2.36 -0.22 2.12
C LEU A 3 -3.21 -0.96 1.11
N LEU A 4 -2.58 -1.95 0.48
CA LEU A 4 -3.20 -2.94 -0.38
C LEU A 4 -4.47 -3.54 0.24
N PRO A 5 -4.55 -3.80 1.57
CA PRO A 5 -5.80 -4.32 2.13
C PRO A 5 -6.97 -3.34 2.03
N LEU A 6 -6.74 -2.03 2.17
CA LEU A 6 -7.77 -1.01 1.98
C LEU A 6 -8.21 -0.93 0.52
N ILE A 7 -7.26 -1.03 -0.43
CA ILE A 7 -7.58 -1.05 -1.87
C ILE A 7 -8.41 -2.28 -2.23
N HIS A 8 -8.06 -3.47 -1.73
CA HIS A 8 -8.86 -4.67 -1.99
C HIS A 8 -10.25 -4.60 -1.35
N ARG A 9 -10.39 -3.91 -0.21
CA ARG A 9 -11.65 -3.80 0.51
C ARG A 9 -12.59 -2.74 -0.08
N ASN A 10 -12.06 -1.56 -0.40
CA ASN A 10 -12.85 -0.39 -0.75
C ASN A 10 -12.59 0.12 -2.18
N GLY A 11 -11.61 -0.42 -2.89
CA GLY A 11 -11.13 0.16 -4.14
C GLY A 11 -10.14 1.30 -3.92
N PHE A 12 -9.49 1.75 -4.99
CA PHE A 12 -8.63 2.93 -4.93
C PHE A 12 -9.50 4.17 -4.70
N MET A 13 -9.15 5.02 -3.74
CA MET A 13 -9.99 6.17 -3.32
C MET A 13 -11.42 5.77 -2.92
N ASP A 14 -11.58 4.61 -2.29
CA ASP A 14 -12.87 4.07 -1.84
C ASP A 14 -13.94 3.96 -2.96
N SER A 15 -13.49 3.60 -4.18
CA SER A 15 -14.34 3.58 -5.37
C SER A 15 -15.30 2.38 -5.49
N PHE A 16 -15.12 1.31 -4.73
CA PHE A 16 -15.93 0.09 -4.88
C PHE A 16 -17.33 0.26 -4.30
N THR A 17 -18.30 -0.25 -5.03
CA THR A 17 -19.66 -0.46 -4.53
C THR A 17 -19.78 -1.79 -3.78
N GLU A 18 -20.89 -2.00 -3.09
CA GLU A 18 -21.20 -3.32 -2.51
C GLU A 18 -21.33 -4.41 -3.59
N GLU A 19 -21.84 -4.05 -4.77
CA GLU A 19 -21.93 -4.96 -5.92
C GLU A 19 -20.54 -5.38 -6.42
N ASP A 20 -19.61 -4.43 -6.58
CA ASP A 20 -18.22 -4.72 -6.93
C ASP A 20 -17.58 -5.65 -5.91
N ARG A 21 -17.80 -5.36 -4.63
CA ARG A 21 -17.26 -6.15 -3.52
C ARG A 21 -17.79 -7.59 -3.56
N ASN A 22 -19.08 -7.78 -3.74
CA ASN A 22 -19.69 -9.10 -3.76
C ASN A 22 -19.27 -9.90 -5.00
N ARG A 23 -19.21 -9.25 -6.17
CA ARG A 23 -18.67 -9.86 -7.39
C ARG A 23 -17.24 -10.38 -7.19
N ILE A 24 -16.35 -9.59 -6.59
CA ILE A 24 -14.98 -10.01 -6.30
C ILE A 24 -14.96 -11.21 -5.34
N LEU A 25 -15.85 -11.25 -4.34
CA LEU A 25 -15.93 -12.40 -3.44
C LEU A 25 -16.41 -13.68 -4.14
N ASP A 26 -17.37 -13.56 -5.06
CA ASP A 26 -17.84 -14.69 -5.86
C ASP A 26 -16.71 -15.23 -6.75
N GLU A 27 -15.97 -14.35 -7.44
CA GLU A 27 -14.79 -14.71 -8.24
C GLU A 27 -13.72 -15.42 -7.40
N VAL A 28 -13.45 -14.92 -6.18
CA VAL A 28 -12.50 -15.55 -5.27
C VAL A 28 -13.01 -16.90 -4.75
N ALA A 29 -14.31 -17.05 -4.52
CA ALA A 29 -14.90 -18.32 -4.08
C ALA A 29 -14.76 -19.41 -5.15
N GLU A 30 -15.05 -19.10 -6.41
CA GLU A 30 -14.85 -20.00 -7.55
C GLU A 30 -13.39 -20.40 -7.70
N GLN A 31 -12.46 -19.44 -7.61
CA GLN A 31 -11.03 -19.72 -7.68
C GLN A 31 -10.57 -20.64 -6.53
N ARG A 32 -11.09 -20.48 -5.32
CA ARG A 32 -10.80 -21.39 -4.20
C ARG A 32 -11.29 -22.81 -4.46
N TYR A 33 -12.46 -22.96 -5.08
CA TYR A 33 -12.99 -24.28 -5.43
C TYR A 33 -12.14 -24.93 -6.52
N ALA A 34 -11.77 -24.18 -7.56
CA ALA A 34 -10.85 -24.64 -8.60
C ALA A 34 -9.50 -25.12 -8.02
N GLU A 35 -8.93 -24.38 -7.06
CA GLU A 35 -7.70 -24.77 -6.34
C GLU A 35 -7.90 -26.07 -5.53
N PHE A 36 -9.06 -26.23 -4.88
CA PHE A 36 -9.41 -27.46 -4.16
C PHE A 36 -9.50 -28.68 -5.09
N GLU A 37 -10.01 -28.51 -6.32
CA GLU A 37 -10.07 -29.58 -7.33
C GLU A 37 -8.72 -29.95 -7.95
N GLY A 38 -7.64 -29.25 -7.58
CA GLY A 38 -6.27 -29.54 -7.98
C GLY A 38 -5.67 -28.58 -9.01
N ASN A 39 -6.35 -27.48 -9.34
CA ASN A 39 -5.76 -26.42 -10.16
C ASN A 39 -4.73 -25.62 -9.36
N THR A 40 -3.74 -25.04 -10.04
CA THR A 40 -2.74 -24.18 -9.41
C THR A 40 -3.35 -22.83 -9.01
N PRO A 41 -2.91 -22.20 -7.92
CA PRO A 41 -3.34 -20.86 -7.57
C PRO A 41 -3.08 -19.84 -8.68
N THR A 42 -4.10 -19.06 -9.01
CA THR A 42 -4.01 -17.97 -9.99
C THR A 42 -3.40 -16.73 -9.34
N LEU A 43 -2.49 -16.07 -10.06
CA LEU A 43 -1.91 -14.79 -9.62
C LEU A 43 -2.77 -13.61 -10.11
N THR A 44 -2.81 -12.53 -9.33
CA THR A 44 -3.36 -11.24 -9.74
C THR A 44 -2.56 -10.65 -10.91
N ASP A 45 -3.11 -9.64 -11.59
CA ASP A 45 -2.32 -8.78 -12.46
C ASP A 45 -1.14 -8.16 -11.70
N ARG A 46 -0.07 -7.82 -12.45
CA ARG A 46 1.09 -7.14 -11.87
C ARG A 46 0.72 -5.73 -11.45
N GLY A 47 0.96 -5.40 -10.18
CA GLY A 47 0.85 -4.02 -9.69
C GLY A 47 1.91 -3.09 -10.31
N ALA A 48 3.03 -3.67 -10.79
CA ALA A 48 4.05 -2.97 -11.55
C ALA A 48 4.17 -3.57 -12.97
N PRO A 49 3.67 -2.89 -14.02
CA PRO A 49 3.73 -3.38 -15.39
C PRO A 49 5.18 -3.57 -15.85
N ILE A 50 5.39 -4.55 -16.74
CA ILE A 50 6.67 -4.76 -17.42
C ILE A 50 6.61 -3.94 -18.71
N GLY A 51 7.40 -2.86 -18.76
CA GLY A 51 7.30 -1.88 -19.83
C GLY A 51 6.13 -0.91 -19.63
N PHE A 52 6.28 0.29 -20.16
CA PHE A 52 5.29 1.36 -20.08
C PHE A 52 5.49 2.31 -21.26
N GLU A 53 4.37 2.74 -21.84
CA GLU A 53 4.30 3.70 -22.94
C GLU A 53 3.85 5.06 -22.41
N GLU A 54 3.81 6.08 -23.27
CA GLU A 54 3.36 7.43 -22.92
C GLU A 54 1.95 7.45 -22.30
N ASN A 55 1.10 6.50 -22.67
CA ASN A 55 -0.30 6.40 -22.25
C ASN A 55 -0.50 5.54 -20.99
N THR A 56 0.55 4.88 -20.49
CA THR A 56 0.45 4.05 -19.28
C THR A 56 0.03 4.91 -18.09
N HIS A 57 -0.94 4.41 -17.32
CA HIS A 57 -1.47 5.12 -16.15
C HIS A 57 -0.32 5.56 -15.22
N PRO A 58 -0.30 6.82 -14.73
CA PRO A 58 0.84 7.37 -13.98
C PRO A 58 1.26 6.52 -12.78
N ILE A 59 0.29 6.03 -11.99
CA ILE A 59 0.57 5.13 -10.85
C ILE A 59 1.24 3.82 -11.30
N GLY A 60 0.73 3.22 -12.38
CA GLY A 60 1.31 1.99 -12.92
C GLY A 60 2.72 2.23 -13.46
N ARG A 61 2.94 3.36 -14.15
CA ARG A 61 4.28 3.77 -14.59
C ARG A 61 5.23 3.94 -13.41
N GLU A 62 4.83 4.68 -12.36
CA GLU A 62 5.65 4.93 -11.17
C GLU A 62 6.12 3.62 -10.52
N PHE A 63 5.22 2.65 -10.32
CA PHE A 63 5.60 1.33 -9.80
C PHE A 63 6.42 0.50 -10.79
N GLY A 64 6.11 0.56 -12.09
CA GLY A 64 6.86 -0.11 -13.15
C GLY A 64 8.30 0.38 -13.25
N GLU A 65 8.53 1.69 -13.17
CA GLU A 65 9.85 2.32 -13.18
C GLU A 65 10.74 1.81 -12.03
N PHE A 66 10.16 1.52 -10.86
CA PHE A 66 10.92 0.97 -9.74
C PHE A 66 11.08 -0.56 -9.83
N TYR A 67 9.98 -1.30 -9.86
CA TYR A 67 10.01 -2.76 -9.73
C TYR A 67 10.37 -3.52 -11.01
N SER A 68 10.19 -2.90 -12.18
CA SER A 68 10.39 -3.55 -13.49
C SER A 68 11.61 -3.01 -14.25
N THR A 69 12.48 -2.22 -13.60
CA THR A 69 13.75 -1.73 -14.16
C THR A 69 14.91 -2.00 -13.18
N PRO A 70 16.19 -1.85 -13.59
CA PRO A 70 17.32 -1.99 -12.68
C PRO A 70 17.31 -1.05 -11.46
N ARG A 71 16.43 -0.02 -11.41
CA ARG A 71 16.30 0.90 -10.27
C ARG A 71 15.96 0.16 -8.96
N GLY A 72 14.97 -0.73 -8.99
CA GLY A 72 14.47 -1.44 -7.81
C GLY A 72 14.13 -2.91 -8.05
N TYR A 73 14.42 -3.45 -9.24
CA TYR A 73 14.17 -4.85 -9.56
C TYR A 73 14.90 -5.81 -8.63
N HIS A 74 14.17 -6.84 -8.20
CA HIS A 74 14.74 -7.98 -7.51
C HIS A 74 13.98 -9.25 -7.94
N PRO A 75 14.65 -10.39 -8.25
CA PRO A 75 14.00 -11.59 -8.79
C PRO A 75 12.93 -12.20 -7.87
N ASN A 76 13.04 -11.97 -6.56
CA ASN A 76 12.06 -12.43 -5.58
C ASN A 76 10.87 -11.47 -5.37
N SER A 77 10.85 -10.31 -6.05
CA SER A 77 9.74 -9.36 -6.00
C SER A 77 8.88 -9.48 -7.26
N ILE A 78 7.78 -10.22 -7.16
CA ILE A 78 6.93 -10.51 -8.32
C ILE A 78 5.81 -9.48 -8.54
N THR A 79 5.55 -8.59 -7.57
CA THR A 79 4.48 -7.55 -7.64
C THR A 79 3.08 -8.10 -7.90
N GLN A 80 2.84 -9.35 -7.51
CA GLN A 80 1.60 -10.09 -7.69
C GLN A 80 1.32 -10.89 -6.41
N PHE A 81 0.06 -11.26 -6.23
CA PHE A 81 -0.40 -12.11 -5.13
C PHE A 81 -1.25 -13.25 -5.68
N ILE A 82 -1.49 -14.29 -4.90
CA ILE A 82 -2.53 -15.24 -5.26
C ILE A 82 -3.90 -14.55 -5.11
N VAL A 83 -4.80 -14.77 -6.08
CA VAL A 83 -6.13 -14.13 -6.10
C VAL A 83 -6.88 -14.36 -4.80
N THR A 84 -6.73 -15.56 -4.21
CA THR A 84 -7.41 -15.97 -2.98
C THR A 84 -6.93 -15.26 -1.70
N SER A 85 -5.80 -14.53 -1.74
CA SER A 85 -5.38 -13.64 -0.63
C SER A 85 -6.31 -12.43 -0.44
N SER A 86 -7.02 -12.02 -1.49
CA SER A 86 -7.93 -10.86 -1.45
C SER A 86 -9.01 -10.98 -0.38
N MET A 87 -9.52 -12.20 -0.15
CA MET A 87 -10.56 -12.44 0.87
C MET A 87 -10.10 -12.06 2.27
N SER A 88 -8.87 -12.39 2.65
CA SER A 88 -8.33 -12.04 3.97
C SER A 88 -8.22 -10.53 4.14
N TRP A 89 -7.77 -9.82 3.11
CA TRP A 89 -7.69 -8.36 3.13
C TRP A 89 -9.05 -7.67 3.21
N MET A 90 -10.04 -8.18 2.48
CA MET A 90 -11.40 -7.64 2.51
C MET A 90 -12.11 -7.88 3.84
N ASN A 91 -11.74 -8.95 4.55
CA ASN A 91 -12.41 -9.39 5.78
C ASN A 91 -11.69 -8.95 7.07
N PHE A 92 -10.42 -8.53 6.99
CA PHE A 92 -9.63 -8.12 8.16
C PHE A 92 -9.55 -6.59 8.26
N PRO A 93 -10.30 -5.94 9.16
CA PRO A 93 -10.22 -4.50 9.32
C PRO A 93 -8.85 -4.10 9.88
N LEU A 94 -8.17 -3.19 9.17
CA LEU A 94 -6.96 -2.56 9.67
C LEU A 94 -7.30 -1.41 10.62
N LEU A 95 -6.37 -1.09 11.53
CA LEU A 95 -6.38 0.12 12.35
C LEU A 95 -7.54 0.27 13.35
N THR A 96 -8.37 -0.77 13.55
CA THR A 96 -9.50 -0.75 14.52
C THR A 96 -9.11 -0.28 15.92
N HIS A 97 -7.87 -0.55 16.32
CA HIS A 97 -7.33 -0.18 17.63
C HIS A 97 -6.12 0.75 17.53
N ILE A 98 -5.99 1.56 16.46
CA ILE A 98 -4.84 2.47 16.28
C ILE A 98 -4.66 3.43 17.48
N GLN A 99 -5.75 3.83 18.14
CA GLN A 99 -5.71 4.67 19.35
C GLN A 99 -4.99 3.99 20.53
N SER A 100 -4.93 2.66 20.58
CA SER A 100 -4.21 1.91 21.63
C SER A 100 -2.68 2.01 21.53
N ILE A 101 -2.17 2.62 20.47
CA ILE A 101 -0.74 2.93 20.37
C ILE A 101 -0.35 3.95 21.44
N SER A 102 -1.21 4.95 21.69
CA SER A 102 -1.06 5.92 22.77
C SER A 102 -0.85 5.21 24.13
N PRO A 103 0.05 5.70 25.00
CA PRO A 103 0.77 6.98 24.93
C PRO A 103 2.06 6.96 24.10
N ARG A 104 2.37 5.87 23.38
CA ARG A 104 3.55 5.83 22.50
C ARG A 104 3.31 6.74 21.28
N PRO A 105 4.33 7.48 20.83
CA PRO A 105 4.17 8.42 19.73
C PRO A 105 4.11 7.72 18.37
N ILE A 106 3.42 8.37 17.42
CA ILE A 106 3.38 7.96 16.02
C ILE A 106 3.88 9.10 15.13
N LEU A 107 4.83 8.81 14.25
CA LEU A 107 5.25 9.70 13.17
C LEU A 107 4.79 9.11 11.83
N PHE A 108 3.93 9.84 11.13
CA PHE A 108 3.53 9.53 9.76
C PHE A 108 4.37 10.36 8.78
N ILE A 109 4.91 9.73 7.74
CA ILE A 109 5.70 10.40 6.70
C ILE A 109 5.08 10.08 5.34
N LEU A 110 4.78 11.10 4.56
CA LEU A 110 4.19 10.97 3.22
C LEU A 110 4.73 12.03 2.27
N GLY A 111 4.77 11.71 0.98
CA GLY A 111 5.13 12.68 -0.07
C GLY A 111 3.96 13.59 -0.42
N GLU A 112 4.23 14.87 -0.64
CA GLU A 112 3.21 15.88 -1.00
C GLU A 112 2.35 15.49 -2.22
N HIS A 113 2.97 14.84 -3.22
CA HIS A 113 2.33 14.43 -4.46
C HIS A 113 2.05 12.92 -4.52
N ALA A 114 2.22 12.20 -3.40
CA ALA A 114 1.94 10.77 -3.35
C ALA A 114 0.45 10.51 -3.57
N HIS A 115 0.12 9.70 -4.59
CA HIS A 115 -1.27 9.25 -4.83
C HIS A 115 -1.86 8.47 -3.63
N SER A 116 -0.99 7.97 -2.74
CA SER A 116 -1.34 7.23 -1.54
C SER A 116 -1.44 8.09 -0.29
N ARG A 117 -1.36 9.43 -0.39
CA ARG A 117 -1.30 10.31 0.80
C ARG A 117 -2.52 10.20 1.71
N TYR A 118 -3.70 10.04 1.12
CA TYR A 118 -4.99 10.01 1.82
C TYR A 118 -5.01 8.95 2.92
N PHE A 119 -4.38 7.82 2.66
CA PHE A 119 -4.23 6.76 3.64
C PHE A 119 -3.53 7.17 4.95
N SER A 120 -2.44 7.93 4.84
CA SER A 120 -1.71 8.42 6.01
C SER A 120 -2.48 9.52 6.72
N GLU A 121 -3.23 10.32 5.97
CA GLU A 121 -4.12 11.36 6.50
C GLU A 121 -5.27 10.72 7.29
N ASP A 122 -5.96 9.72 6.74
CA ASP A 122 -7.02 8.96 7.41
C ASP A 122 -6.49 8.27 8.69
N ALA A 123 -5.33 7.62 8.60
CA ALA A 123 -4.71 6.97 9.76
C ALA A 123 -4.29 7.99 10.83
N TYR A 124 -3.81 9.17 10.42
CA TYR A 124 -3.48 10.26 11.33
C TYR A 124 -4.73 10.78 12.04
N GLU A 125 -5.85 10.98 11.33
CA GLU A 125 -7.12 11.40 11.94
C GLU A 125 -7.61 10.40 12.98
N LEU A 126 -7.55 9.10 12.69
CA LEU A 126 -7.98 8.02 13.60
C LEU A 126 -7.09 7.84 14.83
N ALA A 127 -5.78 8.13 14.72
CA ALA A 127 -4.81 7.94 15.79
C ALA A 127 -5.05 8.88 17.00
N ALA A 128 -4.71 8.41 18.20
CA ALA A 128 -4.67 9.24 19.40
C ALA A 128 -3.29 9.92 19.53
N GLU A 129 -3.24 11.02 20.28
CA GLU A 129 -1.99 11.69 20.63
C GLU A 129 -1.08 10.81 21.52
N PRO A 130 0.25 10.98 21.49
CA PRO A 130 1.02 11.93 20.65
C PRO A 130 1.18 11.45 19.20
N LYS A 131 0.88 12.30 18.22
CA LYS A 131 1.02 11.97 16.79
C LYS A 131 1.54 13.16 15.97
N GLU A 132 2.26 12.87 14.90
CA GLU A 132 2.78 13.87 13.96
C GLU A 132 2.59 13.42 12.51
N LEU A 133 2.19 14.35 11.65
CA LEU A 133 2.11 14.17 10.20
C LEU A 133 3.20 15.01 9.52
N TYR A 134 4.21 14.36 8.95
CA TYR A 134 5.32 15.00 8.26
C TYR A 134 5.19 14.83 6.74
N ILE A 135 4.98 15.95 6.04
CA ILE A 135 4.81 15.98 4.58
C ILE A 135 6.15 16.35 3.95
N VAL A 136 6.68 15.46 3.10
CA VAL A 136 7.89 15.71 2.31
C VAL A 136 7.53 16.50 1.05
N PRO A 137 7.98 17.76 0.90
CA PRO A 137 7.64 18.58 -0.26
C PRO A 137 8.10 17.91 -1.55
N THR A 138 7.34 18.10 -2.62
CA THR A 138 7.63 17.63 -4.00
C THR A 138 7.70 16.11 -4.20
N ALA A 139 7.69 15.29 -3.14
CA ALA A 139 7.87 13.85 -3.24
C ALA A 139 6.60 13.09 -3.67
N GLY A 140 6.75 12.12 -4.56
CA GLY A 140 5.76 11.10 -4.92
C GLY A 140 5.72 9.91 -3.94
N HIS A 141 5.08 8.80 -4.34
CA HIS A 141 4.97 7.60 -3.50
C HIS A 141 6.30 6.83 -3.49
N VAL A 142 6.80 6.49 -4.67
CA VAL A 142 8.02 5.70 -4.85
C VAL A 142 9.26 6.52 -4.54
N ASP A 143 9.19 7.85 -4.60
CA ASP A 143 10.31 8.73 -4.26
C ASP A 143 10.88 8.45 -2.86
N LEU A 144 10.02 8.15 -1.89
CA LEU A 144 10.45 7.84 -0.53
C LEU A 144 10.99 6.41 -0.35
N TYR A 145 11.17 5.63 -1.43
CA TYR A 145 11.74 4.28 -1.38
C TYR A 145 13.26 4.33 -1.50
N ASP A 146 13.79 5.19 -2.37
CA ASP A 146 15.20 5.17 -2.77
C ASP A 146 15.86 6.54 -2.97
N LYS A 147 15.11 7.64 -3.10
CA LYS A 147 15.70 8.98 -3.25
C LYS A 147 16.15 9.53 -1.91
N THR A 148 17.42 9.32 -1.58
CA THR A 148 18.01 9.70 -0.27
C THR A 148 18.00 11.20 0.01
N ASP A 149 17.88 12.03 -1.02
CA ASP A 149 17.71 13.49 -0.92
C ASP A 149 16.28 13.91 -0.54
N LEU A 150 15.29 13.03 -0.72
CA LEU A 150 13.90 13.26 -0.32
C LEU A 150 13.51 12.52 0.97
N ILE A 151 14.11 11.36 1.24
CA ILE A 151 13.84 10.61 2.47
C ILE A 151 14.33 11.42 3.69
N PRO A 152 13.45 11.78 4.65
CA PRO A 152 13.81 12.65 5.76
C PRO A 152 14.51 11.86 6.89
N PHE A 153 15.72 11.36 6.63
CA PHE A 153 16.48 10.55 7.58
C PHE A 153 16.73 11.28 8.91
N ASP A 154 17.07 12.57 8.88
CA ASP A 154 17.26 13.37 10.09
C ASP A 154 16.00 13.43 10.97
N LYS A 155 14.81 13.49 10.35
CA LYS A 155 13.53 13.49 11.07
C LYS A 155 13.28 12.13 11.74
N LEU A 156 13.58 11.03 11.04
CA LEU A 156 13.47 9.67 11.57
C LEU A 156 14.46 9.46 12.73
N GLU A 157 15.72 9.85 12.55
CA GLU A 157 16.75 9.74 13.59
C GLU A 157 16.37 10.53 14.83
N GLY A 158 15.93 11.79 14.66
CA GLY A 158 15.46 12.62 15.77
C GLY A 158 14.28 11.99 16.52
N PHE A 159 13.26 11.52 15.79
CA PHE A 159 12.09 10.87 16.37
C PHE A 159 12.45 9.63 17.18
N PHE A 160 13.29 8.74 16.64
CA PHE A 160 13.67 7.52 17.37
C PHE A 160 14.61 7.81 18.54
N THR A 161 15.56 8.73 18.38
CA THR A 161 16.48 9.11 19.47
C THR A 161 15.73 9.69 20.66
N GLU A 162 14.68 10.49 20.42
CA GLU A 162 13.86 11.05 21.49
C GLU A 162 12.99 10.00 22.20
N ASN A 163 12.46 9.02 21.47
CA ASN A 163 11.37 8.16 21.92
C ASN A 163 11.74 6.69 22.22
N LEU A 164 12.94 6.23 21.84
CA LEU A 164 13.46 4.89 22.16
C LEU A 164 14.53 4.93 23.27
N LYS A 165 14.12 5.41 24.45
CA LYS A 165 14.96 5.43 25.66
C LYS A 165 14.97 4.10 26.40
#